data_AF-A0A9J6H646-F1
#
_entry.id   AF-A0A9J6H646-F1
#
_cell.length_a   1.000
_cell.length_b   1.000
_cell.length_c   1.000
_cell.angle_alpha   90.00
_cell.angle_beta   90.00
_cell.angle_gamma   90.00
#
_symmetry.space_group_name_H-M   'P 1'
#
loop_
_entity.id
_entity.type
_entity.pdbx_description
1 polymer ?
#
loop_
_entity_poly.entity_id
_entity_poly.type
_entity_poly.pdbx_seq_one_letter_code
_entity_poly.pdbx_strand_id
1 'polypeptide(L)'
;MVALKVALDESGSTTTKAAEIVIILAFVVAHGMPWDTVDGLLRVINALLGFRGNVLHQSKYLLRKMWSSQTDSYVKHHHYYNVCGSCVQECGPGSARCESWEKDFELSALKAMSFFFSIMNLKRQILQVINRWKEDLLNKMALIHYTLNEPAISDFTSAAVYKSLRSSTNISAGDLTLTLNTDGSPVYKYSMANLICH
;
A
#
# COMPACT_ATOMS: atom_id res chain seq x y z
N MET A 1 -42.85 0.06 15.88
CA MET A 1 -42.55 -0.17 14.45
C MET A 1 -41.92 1.12 13.91
N VAL A 2 -40.67 1.36 14.31
CA VAL A 2 -39.86 2.50 13.88
C VAL A 2 -38.76 1.92 13.01
N ALA A 3 -39.00 1.88 11.71
CA ALA A 3 -38.01 1.58 10.70
C ALA A 3 -38.52 2.20 9.40
N LEU A 4 -37.60 2.79 8.63
CA LEU A 4 -37.84 3.49 7.36
C LEU A 4 -38.25 4.97 7.48
N LYS A 5 -37.41 5.76 8.16
CA LYS A 5 -37.25 7.19 7.84
C LYS A 5 -35.81 7.67 8.03
N VAL A 6 -34.85 6.89 7.53
CA VAL A 6 -33.41 7.27 7.53
C VAL A 6 -32.72 7.05 6.17
N ALA A 7 -33.34 6.37 5.21
CA ALA A 7 -32.69 6.16 3.93
C ALA A 7 -33.14 7.23 2.94
N LEU A 8 -32.22 8.12 2.60
CA LEU A 8 -32.19 8.93 1.37
C LEU A 8 -32.97 10.26 1.42
N ASP A 9 -32.60 11.15 2.33
CA ASP A 9 -32.59 12.56 1.97
C ASP A 9 -31.41 13.29 2.64
N GLU A 10 -30.92 14.32 1.96
CA GLU A 10 -29.88 15.27 2.39
C GLU A 10 -28.42 14.83 2.22
N SER A 11 -27.74 15.44 1.25
CA SER A 11 -26.51 16.25 1.44
C SER A 11 -25.56 15.89 2.61
N GLY A 12 -25.25 14.61 2.81
CA GLY A 12 -24.55 14.15 4.03
C GLY A 12 -23.51 13.04 3.82
N SER A 13 -23.22 12.63 2.59
CA SER A 13 -22.05 11.76 2.37
C SER A 13 -20.79 12.60 2.48
N THR A 14 -20.10 12.48 3.62
CA THR A 14 -18.72 12.99 3.81
C THR A 14 -17.69 12.18 3.03
N THR A 15 -18.13 11.12 2.34
CA THR A 15 -17.27 10.13 1.71
C THR A 15 -17.29 10.34 0.20
N THR A 16 -16.12 10.57 -0.39
CA THR A 16 -15.98 10.74 -1.85
C THR A 16 -16.09 9.38 -2.55
N LYS A 17 -16.50 9.36 -3.83
CA LYS A 17 -16.49 8.13 -4.66
C LYS A 17 -15.13 7.42 -4.64
N ALA A 18 -14.04 8.18 -4.57
CA ALA A 18 -12.69 7.63 -4.43
C ALA A 18 -12.48 6.91 -3.09
N ALA A 19 -13.00 7.45 -2.00
CA ALA A 19 -12.93 6.80 -0.69
C ALA A 19 -13.77 5.51 -0.64
N GLU A 20 -14.95 5.49 -1.26
CA GLU A 20 -15.77 4.27 -1.40
C GLU A 20 -15.00 3.17 -2.15
N ILE A 21 -14.37 3.50 -3.27
CA ILE A 21 -13.54 2.58 -4.05
C ILE A 21 -12.38 2.03 -3.22
N VAL A 22 -11.69 2.89 -2.46
CA VAL A 22 -10.57 2.50 -1.61
C VAL A 22 -11.03 1.54 -0.50
N ILE A 23 -12.19 1.79 0.12
CA ILE A 23 -12.75 0.90 1.16
C ILE A 23 -13.03 -0.49 0.58
N ILE A 24 -13.61 -0.56 -0.62
CA ILE A 24 -13.91 -1.83 -1.28
C ILE A 24 -12.62 -2.58 -1.62
N LEU A 25 -11.63 -1.88 -2.17
CA LEU A 25 -10.33 -2.49 -2.47
C LEU A 25 -9.63 -2.98 -1.21
N ALA A 26 -9.68 -2.21 -0.12
CA ALA A 26 -9.13 -2.63 1.18
C ALA A 26 -9.82 -3.90 1.69
N PHE A 27 -11.15 -3.98 1.58
CA PHE A 27 -11.91 -5.16 1.98
C PHE A 27 -11.58 -6.38 1.12
N VAL A 28 -11.46 -6.21 -0.19
CA VAL A 28 -11.07 -7.26 -1.15
C VAL A 28 -9.68 -7.82 -0.83
N VAL A 29 -8.71 -6.94 -0.58
CA VAL A 29 -7.34 -7.32 -0.25
C VAL A 29 -7.28 -8.02 1.11
N ALA A 30 -7.96 -7.50 2.12
CA ALA A 30 -7.96 -8.07 3.48
C ALA A 30 -8.51 -9.50 3.54
N HIS A 31 -9.42 -9.86 2.63
CA HIS A 31 -10.02 -11.19 2.57
C HIS A 31 -9.48 -12.05 1.43
N GLY A 32 -8.45 -11.59 0.70
CA GLY A 32 -7.86 -12.33 -0.42
C GLY A 32 -8.88 -12.71 -1.49
N MET A 33 -9.89 -11.87 -1.73
CA MET A 33 -10.99 -12.24 -2.62
C MET A 33 -10.53 -12.38 -4.07
N PRO A 34 -10.94 -13.46 -4.76
CA PRO A 34 -10.64 -13.59 -6.18
C PRO A 34 -11.44 -12.55 -6.97
N TRP A 35 -10.86 -12.10 -8.09
CA TRP A 35 -11.41 -11.01 -8.89
C TRP A 35 -12.80 -11.29 -9.48
N ASP A 36 -13.16 -12.57 -9.65
CA ASP A 36 -14.50 -12.95 -10.08
C ASP A 36 -15.55 -12.68 -8.99
N THR A 37 -15.18 -12.85 -7.71
CA THR A 37 -16.02 -12.49 -6.56
C THR A 37 -16.15 -10.98 -6.43
N VAL A 38 -15.10 -10.22 -6.75
CA VAL A 38 -15.15 -8.75 -6.77
C VAL A 38 -16.20 -8.25 -7.78
N ASP A 39 -16.30 -8.88 -8.95
CA ASP A 39 -17.32 -8.51 -9.94
C ASP A 39 -18.74 -8.73 -9.41
N GLY A 40 -18.98 -9.85 -8.72
CA GLY A 40 -20.24 -10.11 -8.04
C GLY A 40 -20.55 -9.09 -6.94
N LEU A 41 -19.55 -8.74 -6.12
CA LEU A 41 -19.68 -7.74 -5.07
C LEU A 41 -20.08 -6.36 -5.64
N LEU A 42 -19.44 -5.92 -6.72
CA LEU A 42 -19.77 -4.65 -7.37
C LEU A 42 -21.21 -4.64 -7.91
N ARG A 43 -21.69 -5.77 -8.45
CA ARG A 43 -23.08 -5.90 -8.91
C ARG A 43 -24.07 -5.82 -7.76
N VAL A 44 -23.80 -6.50 -6.64
CA VAL A 44 -24.64 -6.46 -5.44
C VAL A 44 -24.72 -5.04 -4.88
N ILE A 45 -23.58 -4.34 -4.76
CA ILE A 45 -23.57 -2.96 -4.26
C ILE A 45 -24.37 -2.03 -5.18
N ASN A 46 -24.19 -2.14 -6.50
CA ASN A 46 -24.95 -1.35 -7.45
C ASN A 46 -26.45 -1.70 -7.47
N ALA A 47 -26.83 -2.95 -7.22
CA ALA A 47 -28.23 -3.34 -7.10
C ALA A 47 -28.88 -2.78 -5.83
N LEU A 48 -28.14 -2.74 -4.71
CA LEU A 48 -28.62 -2.26 -3.43
C LEU A 48 -28.64 -0.73 -3.32
N LEU A 49 -27.69 -0.04 -3.95
CA LEU A 49 -27.49 1.40 -3.78
C LEU A 49 -27.75 2.21 -5.06
N GLY A 50 -27.88 1.55 -6.22
CA GLY A 50 -27.96 2.20 -7.53
C GLY A 50 -29.34 2.71 -7.94
N PHE A 51 -30.23 3.00 -6.99
CA PHE A 51 -31.60 3.46 -7.26
C PHE A 51 -31.69 4.74 -8.13
N ARG A 52 -30.60 5.51 -8.26
CA ARG A 52 -30.51 6.72 -9.11
C ARG A 52 -29.38 6.65 -10.15
N GLY A 53 -28.83 5.46 -10.42
CA GLY A 53 -27.68 5.23 -11.29
C GLY A 53 -26.58 4.45 -10.59
N ASN A 54 -25.64 3.89 -11.37
CA ASN A 54 -24.55 3.09 -10.80
C ASN A 54 -23.69 3.93 -9.84
N VAL A 55 -23.60 3.49 -8.59
CA VAL A 55 -22.76 4.11 -7.55
C VAL A 55 -21.29 3.80 -7.83
N LEU A 56 -21.02 2.57 -8.27
CA LEU A 56 -19.69 2.06 -8.58
C LEU A 56 -19.60 1.56 -10.01
N HIS A 57 -18.38 1.39 -10.51
CA HIS A 57 -18.17 0.77 -11.81
C HIS A 57 -18.74 -0.64 -11.86
N GLN A 58 -19.38 -0.97 -12.98
CA GLN A 58 -20.07 -2.25 -13.17
C GLN A 58 -19.13 -3.44 -13.38
N SER A 59 -17.82 -3.22 -13.55
CA SER A 59 -16.88 -4.29 -13.80
C SER A 59 -15.57 -4.17 -13.02
N LYS A 60 -15.01 -5.33 -12.66
CA LYS A 60 -13.65 -5.47 -12.12
C LYS A 60 -12.58 -4.82 -13.00
N TYR A 61 -12.80 -4.77 -14.31
CA TYR A 61 -11.84 -4.20 -15.27
C TYR A 61 -11.72 -2.68 -15.14
N LEU A 62 -12.85 -1.99 -14.98
CA LEU A 62 -12.86 -0.54 -14.78
C LEU A 62 -12.25 -0.18 -13.41
N LEU A 63 -12.56 -0.97 -12.38
CA LEU A 63 -11.95 -0.83 -11.06
C LEU A 63 -10.43 -0.98 -11.13
N ARG A 64 -9.92 -2.02 -11.82
CA ARG A 64 -8.49 -2.24 -12.05
C ARG A 64 -7.85 -1.13 -12.86
N LYS A 65 -8.49 -0.68 -13.94
CA LYS A 65 -7.94 0.39 -14.79
C LYS A 65 -7.76 1.70 -14.01
N MET A 66 -8.74 2.06 -13.19
CA MET A 66 -8.62 3.22 -12.31
C MET A 66 -7.51 3.01 -11.27
N TRP A 67 -7.47 1.85 -10.63
CA TRP A 67 -6.43 1.54 -9.65
C TRP A 67 -5.03 1.63 -10.27
N SER A 68 -4.79 0.97 -11.40
CA SER A 68 -3.55 1.04 -12.16
C SER A 68 -3.17 2.49 -12.48
N SER A 69 -4.10 3.30 -12.99
CA SER A 69 -3.81 4.70 -13.30
C SER A 69 -3.32 5.52 -12.10
N GLN A 70 -3.74 5.15 -10.88
CA GLN A 70 -3.28 5.78 -9.65
C GLN A 70 -1.96 5.15 -9.16
N THR A 71 -1.79 3.84 -9.30
CA THR A 71 -0.65 3.10 -8.74
C THR A 71 0.58 3.00 -9.63
N ASP A 72 0.44 3.18 -10.95
CA ASP A 72 1.52 3.00 -11.93
C ASP A 72 2.72 3.90 -11.62
N SER A 73 2.47 5.06 -11.00
CA SER A 73 3.53 5.99 -10.60
C SER A 73 4.26 5.59 -9.30
N TYR A 74 3.77 4.57 -8.59
CA TYR A 74 4.30 4.08 -7.31
C TYR A 74 4.80 2.64 -7.38
N VAL A 75 4.45 1.87 -8.40
CA VAL A 75 4.86 0.48 -8.56
C VAL A 75 5.69 0.35 -9.83
N LYS A 76 6.92 -0.13 -9.71
CA LYS A 76 7.76 -0.48 -10.84
C LYS A 76 7.83 -1.99 -10.97
N HIS A 77 7.44 -2.51 -12.12
CA HIS A 77 7.61 -3.91 -12.44
C HIS A 77 8.99 -4.14 -13.03
N HIS A 78 9.66 -5.15 -12.52
CA HIS A 78 10.95 -5.62 -13.00
C HIS A 78 10.77 -7.03 -13.53
N HIS A 79 11.28 -7.27 -14.72
CA HIS A 79 11.23 -8.57 -15.37
C HIS A 79 12.61 -9.24 -15.28
N TYR A 80 12.63 -10.56 -15.18
CA TYR A 80 13.87 -11.32 -15.17
C TYR A 80 13.74 -12.56 -16.05
N TYR A 81 14.88 -13.10 -16.46
CA TYR A 81 14.90 -14.38 -17.18
C TYR A 81 15.20 -15.51 -16.20
N ASN A 82 14.33 -16.52 -16.15
CA ASN A 82 14.41 -17.61 -15.17
C ASN A 82 15.67 -18.46 -15.25
N VAL A 83 16.29 -18.57 -16.44
CA VAL A 83 17.48 -19.41 -16.62
C VAL A 83 18.73 -18.76 -16.07
N CYS A 84 18.94 -17.46 -16.29
CA CYS A 84 20.13 -16.75 -15.82
C CYS A 84 19.92 -15.96 -14.54
N GLY A 85 18.66 -15.74 -14.12
CA GLY A 85 18.31 -14.91 -12.97
C GLY A 85 18.51 -13.40 -13.18
N SER A 86 19.07 -12.99 -14.33
CA SER A 86 19.33 -11.58 -14.63
C SER A 86 18.05 -10.83 -14.94
N CYS A 87 17.99 -9.57 -14.49
CA CYS A 87 16.96 -8.63 -14.91
C CYS A 87 17.06 -8.39 -16.41
N VAL A 88 15.92 -8.37 -17.10
CA VAL A 88 15.88 -7.95 -18.51
C VAL A 88 15.75 -6.43 -18.58
N GLN A 89 16.41 -5.84 -19.55
CA GLN A 89 16.26 -4.41 -19.85
C GLN A 89 15.24 -4.24 -20.97
N GLU A 90 14.34 -3.27 -20.81
CA GLU A 90 13.42 -2.89 -21.89
C GLU A 90 14.20 -2.19 -23.00
N CYS A 91 14.18 -2.75 -24.21
CA CYS A 91 14.92 -2.22 -25.36
C CYS A 91 14.01 -1.49 -26.36
N GLY A 92 12.70 -1.47 -26.10
CA GLY A 92 11.71 -0.83 -26.94
C GLY A 92 10.28 -1.14 -26.49
N PRO A 93 9.27 -0.60 -27.19
CA PRO A 93 7.87 -0.86 -26.86
C PRO A 93 7.55 -2.35 -26.95
N GLY A 94 7.30 -2.99 -25.80
CA GLY A 94 6.95 -4.41 -25.74
C GLY A 94 8.12 -5.38 -25.86
N SER A 95 9.37 -4.90 -26.01
CA SER A 95 10.56 -5.75 -26.15
C SER A 95 11.53 -5.55 -24.99
N ALA A 96 12.14 -6.66 -24.56
CA ALA A 96 13.15 -6.66 -23.53
C ALA A 96 14.30 -7.60 -23.90
N ARG A 97 15.52 -7.27 -23.50
CA ARG A 97 16.71 -8.09 -23.72
C ARG A 97 17.34 -8.50 -22.40
N CYS A 98 17.74 -9.76 -22.31
CA CYS A 98 18.63 -10.22 -21.26
C CYS A 98 20.08 -9.95 -21.68
N GLU A 99 20.82 -9.09 -20.98
CA GLU A 99 22.22 -8.81 -21.30
C GLU A 99 23.12 -10.04 -21.13
N SER A 100 22.87 -10.89 -20.12
CA SER A 100 23.73 -12.05 -19.85
C SER A 100 23.67 -13.16 -20.92
N TRP A 101 22.62 -13.19 -21.73
CA TRP A 101 22.35 -14.25 -22.72
C TRP A 101 22.06 -13.67 -24.11
N GLU A 102 22.12 -12.35 -24.25
CA GLU A 102 21.77 -11.58 -25.45
C GLU A 102 20.45 -12.00 -26.11
N LYS A 103 19.51 -12.48 -25.29
CA LYS A 103 18.23 -13.01 -25.76
C LYS A 103 17.15 -11.96 -25.67
N ASP A 104 16.44 -11.78 -26.78
CA ASP A 104 15.28 -10.90 -26.88
C ASP A 104 14.01 -11.64 -26.45
N PHE A 105 13.16 -10.91 -25.74
CA PHE A 105 11.90 -11.36 -25.18
C PHE A 105 10.81 -10.35 -25.49
N GLU A 106 9.61 -10.85 -25.70
CA GLU A 106 8.41 -10.03 -25.64
C GLU A 106 8.01 -9.85 -24.17
N LEU A 107 7.74 -8.61 -23.75
CA LEU A 107 7.33 -8.30 -22.37
C LEU A 107 6.02 -9.01 -21.99
N SER A 108 5.12 -9.22 -22.95
CA SER A 108 3.87 -9.96 -22.75
C SER A 108 4.14 -11.43 -22.37
N ALA A 109 5.12 -12.06 -23.00
CA ALA A 109 5.52 -13.44 -22.73
C ALA A 109 6.15 -13.57 -21.34
N LEU A 110 7.01 -12.63 -20.94
CA LEU A 110 7.61 -12.61 -19.59
C LEU A 110 6.55 -12.42 -18.49
N LYS A 111 5.53 -11.58 -18.75
CA LYS A 111 4.38 -11.40 -17.86
C LYS A 111 3.55 -12.68 -17.75
N ALA A 112 3.25 -13.33 -18.87
CA ALA A 112 2.49 -14.58 -18.89
C ALA A 112 3.21 -15.72 -18.14
N MET A 113 4.54 -15.76 -18.24
CA MET A 113 5.38 -16.73 -17.51
C MET A 113 5.61 -16.37 -16.04
N SER A 114 5.03 -15.27 -15.54
CA SER A 114 5.21 -14.77 -14.17
C SER A 114 6.67 -14.51 -13.77
N PHE A 115 7.56 -14.21 -14.73
CA PHE A 115 8.96 -13.88 -14.44
C PHE A 115 9.11 -12.38 -14.20
N PHE A 116 8.51 -11.93 -13.11
CA PHE A 116 8.59 -10.54 -12.68
C PHE A 116 8.50 -10.41 -11.16
N PHE A 117 9.03 -9.30 -10.66
CA PHE A 117 8.78 -8.83 -9.31
C PHE A 117 8.40 -7.35 -9.37
N SER A 118 7.75 -6.87 -8.31
CA SER A 118 7.29 -5.49 -8.25
C SER A 118 7.98 -4.78 -7.10
N ILE A 119 8.53 -3.60 -7.38
CA ILE A 119 9.10 -2.73 -6.35
C ILE A 119 8.14 -1.57 -6.13
N MET A 120 7.80 -1.33 -4.87
CA MET A 120 6.98 -0.21 -4.46
C MET A 120 7.87 0.98 -4.07
N ASN A 121 7.59 2.16 -4.61
CA ASN A 121 8.30 3.40 -4.27
C ASN A 121 7.81 3.95 -2.93
N LEU A 122 8.25 3.32 -1.85
CA LEU A 122 7.93 3.69 -0.48
C LEU A 122 8.31 5.14 -0.17
N LYS A 123 9.46 5.61 -0.68
CA LYS A 123 9.90 7.00 -0.51
C LYS A 123 8.84 7.99 -0.96
N ARG A 124 8.29 7.79 -2.17
CA ARG A 124 7.26 8.67 -2.72
C ARG A 124 5.97 8.63 -1.88
N GLN A 125 5.55 7.45 -1.45
CA GLN A 125 4.33 7.30 -0.64
C GLN A 125 4.49 7.96 0.74
N ILE A 126 5.61 7.73 1.41
CA ILE A 126 5.93 8.33 2.71
C ILE A 126 5.95 9.85 2.59
N LEU A 127 6.62 10.40 1.56
CA LEU A 127 6.66 11.85 1.34
C LEU A 127 5.26 12.45 1.13
N GLN A 128 4.34 11.75 0.47
CA GLN A 128 2.98 12.23 0.31
C GLN A 128 2.21 12.29 1.61
N VAL A 129 2.36 11.25 2.45
CA VAL A 129 1.74 11.25 3.79
C VAL A 129 2.31 12.38 4.63
N ILE A 130 3.64 12.53 4.66
CA ILE A 130 4.31 13.61 5.41
C ILE A 130 3.84 14.97 4.90
N ASN A 131 3.79 15.20 3.59
CA ASN A 131 3.37 16.48 3.02
C ASN A 131 1.92 16.81 3.33
N ARG A 132 1.04 15.80 3.37
CA ARG A 132 -0.38 15.99 3.71
C ARG A 132 -0.58 16.42 5.16
N TRP A 133 0.22 15.89 6.07
CA TRP A 133 0.07 16.09 7.51
C TRP A 133 1.20 16.93 8.10
N LYS A 134 1.91 17.70 7.26
CA LYS A 134 3.18 18.33 7.64
C LYS A 134 3.05 19.22 8.87
N GLU A 135 2.06 20.10 8.89
CA GLU A 135 1.87 21.05 9.99
C GLU A 135 1.47 20.33 11.28
N ASP A 136 0.51 19.41 11.20
CA ASP A 136 0.09 18.60 12.36
C ASP A 136 1.24 17.75 12.91
N LEU A 137 2.05 17.17 12.02
CA LEU A 137 3.22 16.38 12.38
C LEU A 137 4.26 17.24 13.09
N LEU A 138 4.60 18.41 12.53
CA LEU A 138 5.55 19.34 13.14
C LEU A 138 5.07 19.83 14.51
N ASN A 139 3.79 20.20 14.62
CA ASN A 139 3.20 20.65 15.88
C ASN A 139 3.22 19.54 16.94
N LYS A 140 2.87 18.30 16.57
CA LYS A 140 2.93 17.14 17.48
C LYS A 140 4.37 16.81 17.86
N MET A 141 5.32 16.86 16.94
CA MET A 141 6.73 16.61 17.23
C MET A 141 7.31 17.67 18.17
N ALA A 142 7.00 18.95 17.95
CA ALA A 142 7.39 20.04 18.84
C ALA A 142 6.77 19.88 20.24
N LEU A 143 5.49 19.49 20.32
CA LEU A 143 4.84 19.18 21.58
C LEU A 143 5.52 18.01 22.30
N ILE A 144 5.77 16.89 21.62
CA ILE A 144 6.47 15.73 22.19
C ILE A 144 7.85 16.15 22.69
N HIS A 145 8.62 16.92 21.91
CA HIS A 145 9.93 17.42 22.32
C HIS A 145 9.86 18.30 23.58
N TYR A 146 8.89 19.21 23.65
CA TYR A 146 8.72 20.12 24.80
C TYR A 146 8.22 19.40 26.06
N THR A 147 7.36 18.40 25.88
CA THR A 147 6.73 17.66 27.00
C THR A 147 7.67 16.58 27.56
N LEU A 148 8.61 16.07 26.75
CA LEU A 148 9.55 15.03 27.13
C LEU A 148 10.92 15.63 27.49
N ASN A 149 11.01 16.24 28.67
CA ASN A 149 12.30 16.62 29.28
C ASN A 149 13.12 15.40 29.77
N GLU A 150 12.53 14.20 29.74
CA GLU A 150 13.20 12.91 29.87
C GLU A 150 12.84 12.03 28.68
N PRO A 151 13.69 11.04 28.31
CA PRO A 151 13.40 10.11 27.22
C PRO A 151 12.22 9.22 27.61
N ALA A 152 10.99 9.74 27.51
CA ALA A 152 9.79 8.95 27.69
C ALA A 152 9.63 8.06 26.46
N ILE A 153 10.22 6.89 26.60
CA ILE A 153 9.91 5.71 25.82
C ILE A 153 8.48 5.34 26.17
N SER A 154 7.53 5.61 25.28
CA SER A 154 6.14 5.17 25.43
C SER A 154 5.95 3.69 25.04
N ASP A 155 6.96 3.05 24.44
CA ASP A 155 6.91 1.65 24.01
C ASP A 155 8.14 0.86 24.47
N PHE A 156 7.93 -0.08 25.40
CA PHE A 156 8.98 -0.74 26.18
C PHE A 156 9.84 -1.73 25.37
N THR A 157 9.32 -2.28 24.27
CA THR A 157 9.98 -3.40 23.56
C THR A 157 11.14 -3.01 22.63
N SER A 158 11.28 -1.73 22.27
CA SER A 158 12.32 -1.25 21.33
C SER A 158 13.29 -0.24 21.96
N ALA A 159 13.12 0.08 23.24
CA ALA A 159 13.83 1.14 23.95
C ALA A 159 15.36 1.05 23.86
N ALA A 160 15.90 -0.15 24.10
CA ALA A 160 17.35 -0.40 24.08
C ALA A 160 17.89 -0.31 22.65
N VAL A 161 17.18 -0.88 21.68
CA VAL A 161 17.55 -0.85 20.25
C VAL A 161 17.51 0.59 19.72
N TYR A 162 16.50 1.36 20.11
CA TYR A 162 16.36 2.76 19.69
C TYR A 162 17.41 3.67 20.36
N LYS A 163 17.72 3.43 21.63
CA LYS A 163 18.86 4.09 22.32
C LYS A 163 20.18 3.76 21.65
N SER A 164 20.43 2.48 21.32
CA SER A 164 21.65 2.09 20.60
C SER A 164 21.70 2.73 19.21
N LEU A 165 20.57 2.75 18.48
CA LEU A 165 20.49 3.40 17.17
C LEU A 165 20.82 4.89 17.25
N ARG A 166 20.20 5.62 18.19
CA ARG A 166 20.49 7.05 18.41
C ARG A 166 21.94 7.30 18.83
N SER A 167 22.56 6.38 19.57
CA SER A 167 23.97 6.51 19.93
C SER A 167 24.92 6.18 18.79
N SER A 168 24.51 5.29 17.87
CA SER A 168 25.34 4.85 16.73
C SER A 168 25.07 5.62 15.44
N THR A 169 24.07 6.51 15.42
CA THR A 169 23.67 7.30 14.25
C THR A 169 23.33 8.73 14.65
N ASN A 170 23.50 9.70 13.74
CA ASN A 170 23.16 11.10 14.00
C ASN A 170 21.64 11.39 13.90
N ILE A 171 20.81 10.56 14.54
CA ILE A 171 19.35 10.76 14.57
C ILE A 171 19.01 11.87 15.58
N SER A 172 18.53 12.99 15.07
CA SER A 172 18.14 14.16 15.85
C SER A 172 16.74 14.01 16.44
N ALA A 173 16.39 14.87 17.41
CA ALA A 173 15.05 14.87 18.00
C ALA A 173 13.94 15.31 17.01
N GLY A 174 14.31 15.88 15.86
CA GLY A 174 13.40 16.23 14.76
C GLY A 174 13.27 15.15 13.68
N ASP A 175 13.94 14.00 13.85
CA ASP A 175 13.98 12.96 12.83
C ASP A 175 12.85 11.95 13.03
N LEU A 176 12.16 11.61 11.93
CA LEU A 176 11.12 10.60 11.91
C LEU A 176 11.71 9.25 11.49
N THR A 177 11.64 8.25 12.37
CA THR A 177 12.01 6.86 12.07
C THR A 177 10.75 6.03 11.82
N LEU A 178 10.74 5.21 10.77
CA LEU A 178 9.63 4.32 10.41
C LEU A 178 10.11 2.86 10.46
N THR A 179 9.36 2.01 11.16
CA THR A 179 9.57 0.55 11.16
C THR A 179 8.46 -0.10 10.33
N LEU A 180 8.84 -0.90 9.34
CA LEU A 180 7.91 -1.59 8.44
C LEU A 180 8.11 -3.10 8.60
N ASN A 181 7.01 -3.84 8.77
CA ASN A 181 7.02 -5.28 8.64
C ASN A 181 6.44 -5.68 7.28
N THR A 182 7.13 -6.56 6.55
CA THR A 182 6.78 -6.99 5.20
C THR A 182 6.20 -8.41 5.15
N ASP A 183 6.20 -9.15 6.25
CA ASP A 183 5.73 -10.54 6.33
C ASP A 183 4.19 -10.67 6.48
N GLY A 184 3.47 -9.55 6.54
CA GLY A 184 2.02 -9.51 6.69
C GLY A 184 1.51 -9.94 8.07
N SER A 185 2.40 -10.25 9.01
CA SER A 185 2.02 -10.54 10.39
C SER A 185 1.67 -9.23 11.10
N PRO A 186 0.61 -9.22 11.93
CA PRO A 186 0.38 -8.10 12.82
C PRO A 186 1.61 -7.96 13.70
N VAL A 187 2.26 -6.79 13.64
CA VAL A 187 3.44 -6.42 14.45
C VAL A 187 3.20 -6.70 15.95
N TYR A 188 1.94 -6.83 16.37
CA TYR A 188 1.51 -7.03 17.75
C TYR A 188 0.55 -8.21 17.93
N LYS A 189 0.89 -9.40 17.44
CA LYS A 189 0.49 -10.63 18.13
C LYS A 189 1.74 -11.31 18.67
N TYR A 190 1.94 -11.20 19.97
CA TYR A 190 2.98 -11.93 20.69
C TYR A 190 2.92 -13.42 20.30
N SER A 191 3.95 -13.89 19.62
CA SER A 191 4.49 -15.23 19.81
C SER A 191 6.00 -15.09 19.83
N MET A 192 6.61 -15.36 20.98
CA MET A 192 8.06 -15.48 21.07
C MET A 192 8.53 -16.56 20.11
N ALA A 193 9.10 -16.16 18.98
CA ALA A 193 9.92 -17.02 18.16
C ALA A 193 11.20 -16.24 17.87
N ASN A 194 12.20 -16.46 18.71
CA ASN A 194 13.57 -16.06 18.42
C ASN A 194 14.04 -16.88 17.21
N LEU A 195 14.44 -16.21 16.15
CA LEU A 195 15.33 -16.78 15.15
C LEU A 195 16.47 -15.78 14.92
N ILE A 196 17.54 -16.05 15.66
CA ILE A 196 18.88 -15.53 15.41
C ILE A 196 19.38 -16.25 14.16
N CYS A 197 19.74 -15.49 13.12
CA CYS A 197 20.63 -15.99 12.08
C CYS A 197 21.89 -15.12 12.10
N HIS A 198 23.03 -15.81 12.20
CA HIS A 198 24.39 -15.26 12.17
C HIS A 198 24.71 -14.54 10.87
#